data_AF-A0A5N5T763-F1
#
_entry.id   AF-A0A5N5T763-F1
#
_cell.length_a   1.000
_cell.length_b   1.000
_cell.length_c   1.000
_cell.angle_alpha   90.00
_cell.angle_beta   90.00
_cell.angle_gamma   90.00
#
_symmetry.space_group_name_H-M   'P 1'
#
loop_
_entity.id
_entity.type
_entity.pdbx_description
1 polymer ?
#
loop_
_entity_poly.entity_id
_entity_poly.type
_entity_poly.pdbx_seq_one_letter_code
_entity_poly.pdbx_strand_id
1 'polypeptide(L)'
;MKGLTLILLLGILGCCYGVWDPNKARIVCYFSNWAIYREGIGRYGIEDIPGSKCTHIVYSFVGVSNVTWEILILDQENDVDKMGFANFTALPQQYPGLQTMLAIGGWGEGGKKYSQMAGVPERRRSLIRSIVEYMNRYGFHGFDLDWEYPGATDRGGTFKDKDNFLLLDAIHVMTYDLRGNWAGFADVHSPLYKRPFDQYAYEKLNVICPHVQNETSGWTRKFDDIGKCPYAYRGCTMGRLRGCR
;
A
#
# COMPACT_ATOMS: atom_id res chain seq x y z
N MET A 1 -37.48 43.64 36.21
CA MET A 1 -36.44 43.11 35.29
C MET A 1 -36.12 41.70 35.72
N LYS A 2 -36.71 40.68 35.08
CA LYS A 2 -36.42 39.27 35.33
C LYS A 2 -35.56 38.78 34.17
N GLY A 3 -34.31 38.41 34.45
CA GLY A 3 -33.34 37.96 33.46
C GLY A 3 -33.66 36.56 32.97
N LEU A 4 -33.82 36.43 31.65
CA LEU A 4 -34.03 35.17 30.94
C LEU A 4 -32.65 34.59 30.60
N THR A 5 -32.23 33.53 31.30
CA THR A 5 -30.97 32.83 30.98
C THR A 5 -31.27 31.77 29.92
N LEU A 6 -30.83 32.03 28.69
CA LEU A 6 -30.93 31.13 27.54
C LEU A 6 -29.85 30.04 27.67
N ILE A 7 -30.24 28.78 27.91
CA ILE A 7 -29.33 27.63 27.87
C ILE A 7 -29.18 27.22 26.40
N LEU A 8 -28.02 27.49 25.82
CA LEU A 8 -27.66 27.03 24.48
C LEU A 8 -27.28 25.54 24.58
N LEU A 9 -28.16 24.64 24.13
CA LEU A 9 -27.82 23.24 23.89
C LEU A 9 -26.97 23.15 22.61
N LEU A 10 -25.65 23.15 22.77
CA LEU A 10 -24.71 22.73 21.74
C LEU A 10 -24.86 21.22 21.53
N GLY A 11 -25.71 20.84 20.58
CA GLY A 11 -25.74 19.49 20.03
C GLY A 11 -24.42 19.23 19.31
N ILE A 12 -23.49 18.57 20.00
CA ILE A 12 -22.32 17.97 19.36
C ILE A 12 -22.87 16.80 18.54
N LEU A 13 -23.11 17.03 17.25
CA LEU A 13 -23.13 15.94 16.28
C LEU A 13 -21.75 15.28 16.36
N GLY A 14 -21.68 14.18 17.11
CA GLY A 14 -20.56 13.25 17.09
C GLY A 14 -20.45 12.70 15.68
N CYS A 15 -19.68 13.41 14.85
CA CYS A 15 -19.13 12.85 13.64
C CYS A 15 -18.31 11.64 14.11
N CYS A 16 -18.78 10.44 13.81
CA CYS A 16 -18.05 9.19 14.07
C CYS A 16 -16.80 9.16 13.18
N TYR A 17 -15.83 10.01 13.49
CA TYR A 17 -14.45 9.76 13.09
C TYR A 17 -14.04 8.53 13.89
N GLY A 18 -13.91 7.39 13.21
CA GLY A 18 -13.28 6.22 13.81
C GLY A 18 -11.96 6.67 14.42
N VAL A 19 -11.87 6.59 15.74
CA VAL A 19 -10.65 6.96 16.46
C VAL A 19 -9.57 6.01 15.98
N TRP A 20 -8.60 6.55 15.26
CA TRP A 20 -7.39 5.83 14.87
C TRP A 20 -6.64 5.50 16.16
N ASP A 21 -6.66 4.23 16.56
CA ASP A 21 -5.91 3.76 17.72
C ASP A 21 -4.48 3.41 17.26
N PRO A 22 -3.47 4.24 17.56
CA PRO A 22 -2.09 3.98 17.17
C PRO A 22 -1.51 2.71 17.81
N ASN A 23 -2.21 2.09 18.76
CA ASN A 23 -1.77 0.88 19.46
C ASN A 23 -2.33 -0.42 18.86
N LYS A 24 -3.22 -0.36 17.87
CA LYS A 24 -3.74 -1.57 17.22
C LYS A 24 -2.93 -1.94 15.98
N ALA A 25 -2.45 -3.18 15.95
CA ALA A 25 -1.77 -3.74 14.80
C ALA A 25 -2.69 -3.75 13.56
N ARG A 26 -2.09 -3.56 12.38
CA ARG A 26 -2.80 -3.64 11.10
C ARG A 26 -2.51 -4.97 10.43
N ILE A 27 -3.56 -5.58 9.90
CA ILE A 27 -3.49 -6.68 8.93
C ILE A 27 -3.94 -6.12 7.59
N VAL A 28 -3.04 -6.06 6.62
CA VAL A 28 -3.27 -5.50 5.28
C VAL A 28 -3.31 -6.65 4.28
N CYS A 29 -4.40 -6.74 3.51
CA CYS A 29 -4.64 -7.83 2.57
C CYS A 29 -4.79 -7.28 1.16
N TYR A 30 -3.98 -7.75 0.21
CA TYR A 30 -4.10 -7.38 -1.20
C TYR A 30 -5.17 -8.23 -1.89
N PHE A 31 -6.12 -7.58 -2.54
CA PHE A 31 -7.12 -8.20 -3.41
C PHE A 31 -6.75 -7.93 -4.87
N SER A 32 -6.53 -9.00 -5.63
CA SER A 32 -6.17 -8.95 -7.05
C SER A 32 -7.42 -9.01 -7.93
N ASN A 33 -7.75 -7.94 -8.65
CA ASN A 33 -8.97 -7.89 -9.49
C ASN A 33 -8.98 -8.95 -10.61
N TRP A 34 -7.80 -9.34 -11.11
CA TRP A 34 -7.66 -10.38 -12.12
C TRP A 34 -7.90 -11.81 -11.61
N ALA A 35 -8.00 -12.02 -10.30
CA ALA A 35 -8.23 -13.36 -9.73
C ALA A 35 -9.61 -13.93 -10.11
N ILE A 36 -10.55 -13.08 -10.53
CA ILE A 36 -11.86 -13.46 -11.04
C ILE A 36 -11.80 -14.29 -12.33
N TYR A 37 -10.69 -14.19 -13.07
CA TYR A 37 -10.49 -14.88 -14.34
C TYR A 37 -9.78 -16.23 -14.21
N ARG A 38 -9.40 -16.64 -13.00
CA ARG A 38 -8.85 -17.98 -12.77
C ARG A 38 -9.93 -19.04 -12.99
N GLU A 39 -9.52 -20.20 -13.50
CA GLU A 39 -10.44 -21.30 -13.79
C GLU A 39 -10.83 -22.10 -12.54
N GLY A 40 -12.03 -22.68 -12.55
CA GLY A 40 -12.53 -23.61 -11.54
C GLY A 40 -12.48 -23.04 -10.13
N ILE A 41 -11.98 -23.84 -9.18
CA ILE A 41 -11.86 -23.47 -7.76
C ILE A 41 -10.82 -22.36 -7.49
N GLY A 42 -10.04 -21.96 -8.51
CA GLY A 42 -9.09 -20.87 -8.40
C GLY A 42 -9.70 -19.49 -8.58
N ARG A 43 -10.93 -19.41 -9.13
CA ARG A 43 -11.69 -18.16 -9.27
C ARG A 43 -11.89 -17.51 -7.91
N TYR A 44 -11.61 -16.20 -7.82
CA TYR A 44 -11.75 -15.45 -6.57
C TYR A 44 -12.29 -14.05 -6.85
N GLY A 45 -13.48 -13.76 -6.34
CA GLY A 45 -14.17 -12.48 -6.46
C GLY A 45 -14.22 -11.68 -5.16
N ILE A 46 -14.97 -10.57 -5.18
CA ILE A 46 -15.15 -9.70 -4.01
C ILE A 46 -15.96 -10.42 -2.93
N GLU A 47 -16.91 -11.26 -3.37
CA GLU A 47 -17.76 -12.10 -2.54
C GLU A 47 -16.97 -13.14 -1.72
N ASP A 48 -15.76 -13.51 -2.16
CA ASP A 48 -14.92 -14.52 -1.50
C ASP A 48 -14.01 -13.91 -0.42
N ILE A 49 -14.02 -12.58 -0.26
CA ILE A 49 -13.14 -11.85 0.66
C ILE A 49 -13.56 -12.10 2.12
N PRO A 50 -12.70 -12.74 2.96
CA PRO A 50 -12.98 -12.91 4.38
C PRO A 50 -12.64 -11.62 5.14
N GLY A 51 -13.50 -10.60 5.01
CA GLY A 51 -13.25 -9.24 5.49
C GLY A 51 -12.91 -9.14 6.99
N SER A 52 -13.42 -10.06 7.81
CA SER A 52 -13.12 -10.13 9.25
C SER A 52 -11.66 -10.47 9.59
N LYS A 53 -10.86 -10.96 8.63
CA LYS A 53 -9.45 -11.30 8.83
C LYS A 53 -8.50 -10.14 8.62
N CYS A 54 -8.97 -9.05 8.02
CA CYS A 54 -8.15 -7.93 7.60
C CYS A 54 -8.64 -6.65 8.29
N THR A 55 -7.71 -5.73 8.57
CA THR A 55 -8.07 -4.36 8.99
C THR A 55 -8.17 -3.44 7.78
N HIS A 56 -7.35 -3.69 6.76
CA HIS A 56 -7.30 -2.95 5.52
C HIS A 56 -7.26 -3.96 4.35
N ILE A 57 -8.00 -3.67 3.28
CA ILE A 57 -7.93 -4.45 2.04
C ILE A 57 -7.61 -3.51 0.89
N VAL A 58 -6.67 -3.90 0.05
CA VAL A 58 -6.11 -3.09 -1.02
C VAL A 58 -6.55 -3.65 -2.37
N TYR A 59 -7.38 -2.91 -3.10
CA TYR A 59 -7.82 -3.25 -4.45
C TYR A 59 -6.68 -3.03 -5.44
N SER A 60 -6.28 -4.09 -6.13
CA SER A 60 -5.10 -4.13 -6.98
C SER A 60 -5.49 -4.54 -8.40
N PHE A 61 -5.26 -3.75 -9.45
CA PHE A 61 -4.61 -2.43 -9.47
C PHE A 61 -5.31 -1.48 -10.45
N VAL A 62 -5.15 -0.18 -10.23
CA VAL A 62 -5.21 0.81 -11.31
C VAL A 62 -3.80 1.15 -11.79
N GLY A 63 -3.69 1.77 -12.97
CA GLY A 63 -2.43 2.21 -13.56
C GLY A 63 -2.31 3.73 -13.68
N VAL A 64 -1.23 4.18 -14.35
CA VAL A 64 -1.06 5.59 -14.74
C VAL A 64 -1.16 5.71 -16.27
N SER A 65 -1.98 6.65 -16.74
CA SER A 65 -2.05 7.02 -18.16
C SER A 65 -0.77 7.76 -18.58
N ASN A 66 -0.16 7.33 -19.69
CA ASN A 66 1.00 8.03 -20.28
C ASN A 66 0.61 9.26 -21.13
N VAL A 67 -0.69 9.56 -21.23
CA VAL A 67 -1.21 10.71 -21.98
C VAL A 67 -1.68 11.79 -21.01
N THR A 68 -2.64 11.45 -20.15
CA THR A 68 -3.28 12.40 -19.22
C THR A 68 -2.53 12.52 -17.90
N TRP A 69 -1.71 11.52 -17.55
CA TRP A 69 -1.06 11.39 -16.23
C TRP A 69 -2.07 11.30 -15.08
N GLU A 70 -3.25 10.77 -15.37
CA GLU A 70 -4.32 10.45 -14.42
C GLU A 70 -4.37 8.93 -14.19
N ILE A 71 -5.22 8.50 -13.25
CA ILE A 71 -5.58 7.09 -13.07
C ILE A 71 -6.02 6.48 -14.40
N LEU A 72 -5.45 5.32 -14.71
CA LEU A 72 -5.85 4.44 -15.81
C LEU A 72 -6.57 3.22 -15.22
N ILE A 73 -7.80 2.99 -15.64
CA ILE A 73 -8.49 1.74 -15.31
C ILE A 73 -7.95 0.62 -16.19
N LEU A 74 -7.42 -0.42 -15.55
CA LEU A 74 -6.78 -1.55 -16.24
C LEU A 74 -7.81 -2.57 -16.73
N ASP A 75 -8.92 -2.71 -16.01
CA ASP A 75 -10.03 -3.59 -16.37
C ASP A 75 -11.38 -2.85 -16.24
N GLN A 76 -11.73 -2.11 -17.29
CA GLN A 76 -12.96 -1.29 -17.32
C GLN A 76 -14.22 -2.13 -17.08
N GLU A 77 -14.27 -3.34 -17.66
CA GLU A 77 -15.45 -4.19 -17.58
C GLU A 77 -15.69 -4.65 -16.13
N ASN A 78 -14.65 -5.15 -15.46
CA ASN A 78 -14.81 -5.67 -14.10
C ASN A 78 -14.87 -4.56 -13.05
N ASP A 79 -13.99 -3.57 -13.17
CA ASP A 79 -13.79 -2.57 -12.13
C ASP A 79 -14.94 -1.54 -12.10
N VAL A 80 -15.47 -1.18 -13.27
CA VAL A 80 -16.49 -0.13 -13.42
C VAL A 80 -17.82 -0.69 -13.91
N ASP A 81 -17.86 -1.37 -15.05
CA ASP A 81 -19.12 -1.75 -15.69
C ASP A 81 -19.88 -2.81 -14.88
N LYS A 82 -19.15 -3.74 -14.24
CA LYS A 82 -19.64 -4.73 -13.28
C LYS A 82 -19.60 -4.24 -11.82
N MET A 83 -19.38 -2.95 -11.62
CA MET A 83 -19.37 -2.31 -10.30
C MET A 83 -18.32 -2.86 -9.32
N GLY A 84 -17.20 -3.39 -9.81
CA GLY A 84 -16.14 -3.97 -8.96
C GLY A 84 -15.67 -3.01 -7.87
N PHE A 85 -15.36 -1.74 -8.20
CA PHE A 85 -14.96 -0.76 -7.20
C PHE A 85 -16.06 -0.48 -6.18
N ALA A 86 -17.29 -0.25 -6.62
CA ALA A 86 -18.41 0.07 -5.72
C ALA A 86 -18.76 -1.08 -4.79
N ASN A 87 -18.74 -2.33 -5.29
CA ASN A 87 -18.98 -3.51 -4.47
C ASN A 87 -17.85 -3.71 -3.45
N PHE A 88 -16.61 -3.45 -3.84
CA PHE A 88 -15.47 -3.56 -2.93
C PHE A 88 -15.53 -2.51 -1.82
N THR A 89 -15.83 -1.24 -2.14
CA THR A 89 -15.93 -0.18 -1.14
C THR A 89 -17.19 -0.27 -0.27
N ALA A 90 -18.15 -1.11 -0.62
CA ALA A 90 -19.30 -1.46 0.21
C ALA A 90 -19.00 -2.55 1.26
N LEU A 91 -17.88 -3.27 1.20
CA LEU A 91 -17.49 -4.29 2.19
C LEU A 91 -17.56 -3.82 3.65
N PRO A 92 -17.20 -2.57 4.01
CA PRO A 92 -17.33 -2.09 5.39
C PRO A 92 -18.76 -2.07 5.93
N GLN A 93 -19.78 -2.14 5.07
CA GLN A 93 -21.18 -2.33 5.49
C GLN A 93 -21.40 -3.72 6.11
N GLN A 94 -20.68 -4.73 5.63
CA GLN A 94 -20.70 -6.11 6.15
C GLN A 94 -19.67 -6.32 7.26
N TYR A 95 -18.55 -5.60 7.19
CA TYR A 95 -17.43 -5.70 8.14
C TYR A 95 -17.12 -4.32 8.75
N PRO A 96 -17.89 -3.89 9.77
CA PRO A 96 -17.68 -2.58 10.39
C PRO A 96 -16.24 -2.39 10.87
N GLY A 97 -15.63 -1.27 10.51
CA GLY A 97 -14.23 -0.94 10.83
C GLY A 97 -13.20 -1.36 9.78
N LEU A 98 -13.58 -2.18 8.80
CA LEU A 98 -12.73 -2.51 7.65
C LEU A 98 -12.43 -1.25 6.82
N GLN A 99 -11.17 -1.07 6.44
CA GLN A 99 -10.75 0.00 5.52
C GLN A 99 -10.48 -0.56 4.13
N THR A 100 -11.00 0.12 3.11
CA THR A 100 -10.81 -0.25 1.69
C THR A 100 -9.89 0.75 1.01
N MET A 101 -8.82 0.28 0.39
CA MET A 101 -7.79 1.10 -0.26
C MET A 101 -7.70 0.78 -1.75
N LEU A 102 -7.27 1.75 -2.55
CA LEU A 102 -6.99 1.57 -3.98
C LEU A 102 -5.48 1.61 -4.22
N ALA A 103 -4.91 0.57 -4.83
CA ALA A 103 -3.51 0.55 -5.24
C ALA A 103 -3.31 0.95 -6.69
N ILE A 104 -2.26 1.75 -6.93
CA ILE A 104 -1.76 2.06 -8.27
C ILE A 104 -0.42 1.36 -8.52
N GLY A 105 -0.24 0.79 -9.72
CA GLY A 105 1.05 0.23 -10.14
C GLY A 105 1.08 -1.28 -10.19
N GLY A 106 2.00 -1.86 -9.41
CA GLY A 106 2.35 -3.28 -9.48
C GLY A 106 3.30 -3.62 -10.64
N TRP A 107 3.88 -4.82 -10.58
CA TRP A 107 4.89 -5.27 -11.53
C TRP A 107 4.46 -5.18 -13.01
N GLY A 108 3.20 -5.50 -13.32
CA GLY A 108 2.67 -5.52 -14.69
C GLY A 108 2.60 -4.15 -15.37
N GLU A 109 2.45 -3.07 -14.60
CA GLU A 109 2.32 -1.69 -15.12
C GLU A 109 3.66 -1.08 -15.60
N GLY A 110 4.79 -1.62 -15.13
CA GLY A 110 6.13 -1.11 -15.41
C GLY A 110 6.48 0.15 -14.61
N GLY A 111 7.78 0.52 -14.59
CA GLY A 111 8.26 1.68 -13.81
C GLY A 111 8.40 3.00 -14.58
N LYS A 112 8.52 2.94 -15.91
CA LYS A 112 8.85 4.11 -16.75
C LYS A 112 7.83 5.24 -16.67
N LYS A 113 6.53 4.92 -16.72
CA LYS A 113 5.44 5.91 -16.65
C LYS A 113 5.46 6.65 -15.31
N TYR A 114 5.75 5.94 -14.22
CA TYR A 114 5.84 6.51 -12.88
C TYR A 114 7.04 7.46 -12.75
N SER A 115 8.21 7.10 -13.30
CA SER A 115 9.36 8.01 -13.34
C SER A 115 9.05 9.30 -14.12
N GLN A 116 8.41 9.17 -15.29
CA GLN A 116 8.03 10.32 -16.12
C GLN A 116 6.95 11.22 -15.48
N MET A 117 6.00 10.62 -14.77
CA MET A 117 4.97 11.32 -14.01
C MET A 117 5.60 12.05 -12.82
N ALA A 118 6.42 11.36 -12.03
CA ALA A 118 7.05 11.88 -10.83
C ALA A 118 8.02 13.04 -11.14
N GLY A 119 8.69 13.00 -12.31
CA GLY A 119 9.67 14.01 -12.72
C GLY A 119 9.10 15.40 -13.06
N VAL A 120 7.78 15.55 -13.24
CA VAL A 120 7.17 16.82 -13.67
C VAL A 120 6.05 17.26 -12.70
N PRO A 121 6.12 18.45 -12.07
CA PRO A 121 5.13 18.91 -11.09
C PRO A 121 3.68 18.88 -11.57
N GLU A 122 3.43 19.26 -12.82
CA GLU A 122 2.10 19.31 -13.42
C GLU A 122 1.52 17.90 -13.57
N ARG A 123 2.35 16.92 -13.93
CA ARG A 123 1.93 15.51 -14.07
C ARG A 123 1.60 14.90 -12.70
N ARG A 124 2.41 15.19 -11.68
CA ARG A 124 2.10 14.81 -10.29
C ARG A 124 0.76 15.39 -9.85
N ARG A 125 0.49 16.66 -10.18
CA ARG A 125 -0.79 17.32 -9.86
C ARG A 125 -1.97 16.66 -10.57
N SER A 126 -1.83 16.29 -11.85
CA SER A 126 -2.86 15.53 -12.58
C SER A 126 -3.16 14.20 -11.89
N LEU A 127 -2.12 13.44 -11.53
CA LEU A 127 -2.30 12.16 -10.89
C LEU A 127 -2.98 12.31 -9.53
N ILE A 128 -2.49 13.20 -8.66
CA ILE A 128 -3.07 13.46 -7.34
C ILE A 128 -4.55 13.86 -7.46
N ARG A 129 -4.88 14.76 -8.40
CA ARG A 129 -6.27 15.18 -8.63
C ARG A 129 -7.14 13.98 -8.99
N SER A 130 -6.68 13.13 -9.92
CA SER A 130 -7.44 11.95 -10.33
C SER A 130 -7.58 10.92 -9.21
N ILE A 131 -6.55 10.72 -8.38
CA ILE A 131 -6.62 9.82 -7.21
C ILE A 131 -7.72 10.30 -6.26
N VAL A 132 -7.69 11.58 -5.87
CA VAL A 132 -8.70 12.17 -4.99
C VAL A 132 -10.10 12.06 -5.60
N GLU A 133 -10.24 12.28 -6.90
CA GLU A 133 -11.51 12.11 -7.61
C GLU A 133 -12.04 10.67 -7.51
N TYR A 134 -11.21 9.66 -7.80
CA TYR A 134 -11.61 8.26 -7.74
C TYR A 134 -11.90 7.79 -6.31
N MET A 135 -11.10 8.24 -5.34
CA MET A 135 -11.36 7.95 -3.92
C MET A 135 -12.73 8.47 -3.50
N ASN A 136 -13.07 9.71 -3.85
CA ASN A 136 -14.38 10.30 -3.54
C ASN A 136 -15.51 9.66 -4.34
N ARG A 137 -15.29 9.37 -5.63
CA ARG A 137 -16.31 8.78 -6.52
C ARG A 137 -16.75 7.40 -6.05
N TYR A 138 -15.80 6.55 -5.66
CA TYR A 138 -16.08 5.16 -5.29
C TYR A 138 -16.10 4.91 -3.79
N GLY A 139 -15.70 5.88 -2.96
CA GLY A 139 -15.72 5.74 -1.50
C GLY A 139 -14.55 4.91 -0.94
N PHE A 140 -13.37 5.00 -1.56
CA PHE A 140 -12.16 4.40 -0.98
C PHE A 140 -11.67 5.21 0.23
N HIS A 141 -11.26 4.51 1.29
CA HIS A 141 -10.77 5.10 2.52
C HIS A 141 -9.30 5.51 2.45
N GLY A 142 -8.53 4.93 1.52
CA GLY A 142 -7.11 5.20 1.38
C GLY A 142 -6.56 4.83 0.01
N PHE A 143 -5.28 5.11 -0.17
CA PHE A 143 -4.55 4.89 -1.41
C PHE A 143 -3.20 4.23 -1.12
N ASP A 144 -2.76 3.37 -2.03
CA ASP A 144 -1.52 2.60 -1.94
C ASP A 144 -0.68 2.80 -3.22
N LEU A 145 0.60 3.12 -3.07
CA LEU A 145 1.50 3.44 -4.18
C LEU A 145 2.52 2.32 -4.40
N ASP A 146 2.26 1.50 -5.41
CA ASP A 146 3.08 0.34 -5.77
C ASP A 146 3.91 0.62 -7.03
N TRP A 147 4.69 1.71 -6.99
CA TRP A 147 5.70 1.97 -8.03
C TRP A 147 6.89 1.02 -7.85
N GLU A 148 7.06 0.10 -8.82
CA GLU A 148 8.14 -0.88 -8.87
C GLU A 148 9.15 -0.63 -10.02
N TYR A 149 10.20 0.18 -9.85
CA TYR A 149 10.53 0.94 -8.65
C TYR A 149 11.23 2.28 -8.94
N PRO A 150 11.13 3.28 -8.05
CA PRO A 150 11.88 4.53 -8.17
C PRO A 150 13.39 4.28 -8.31
N GLY A 151 14.00 4.82 -9.36
CA GLY A 151 15.43 4.73 -9.65
C GLY A 151 15.92 3.38 -10.17
N ALA A 152 15.05 2.40 -10.38
CA ALA A 152 15.40 1.12 -10.98
C ALA A 152 15.57 1.29 -12.50
N THR A 153 16.81 1.34 -12.98
CA THR A 153 17.12 1.57 -14.40
C THR A 153 16.58 0.45 -15.30
N ASP A 154 16.58 -0.79 -14.81
CA ASP A 154 15.97 -1.97 -15.43
C ASP A 154 14.44 -1.88 -15.56
N ARG A 155 13.82 -0.92 -14.86
CA ARG A 155 12.38 -0.64 -14.90
C ARG A 155 12.07 0.74 -15.49
N GLY A 156 13.07 1.42 -16.06
CA GLY A 156 12.94 2.74 -16.70
C GLY A 156 12.95 3.93 -15.73
N GLY A 157 13.43 3.73 -14.50
CA GLY A 157 13.64 4.79 -13.52
C GLY A 157 14.97 5.54 -13.69
N THR A 158 15.10 6.66 -12.97
CA THR A 158 16.30 7.52 -12.95
C THR A 158 16.71 7.86 -11.51
N PHE A 159 17.97 8.27 -11.29
CA PHE A 159 18.43 8.64 -9.94
C PHE A 159 17.58 9.74 -9.28
N LYS A 160 17.03 10.67 -10.08
CA LYS A 160 16.17 11.76 -9.61
C LYS A 160 14.84 11.30 -9.04
N ASP A 161 14.42 10.07 -9.30
CA ASP A 161 13.18 9.50 -8.76
C ASP A 161 13.20 9.47 -7.22
N LYS A 162 14.39 9.35 -6.61
CA LYS A 162 14.58 9.31 -5.15
C LYS A 162 14.01 10.55 -4.46
N ASP A 163 14.19 11.73 -5.05
CA ASP A 163 13.79 12.99 -4.44
C ASP A 163 12.28 13.24 -4.56
N ASN A 164 11.60 12.55 -5.49
CA ASN A 164 10.17 12.72 -5.77
C ASN A 164 9.26 11.79 -4.95
N PHE A 165 9.79 10.99 -4.03
CA PHE A 165 9.07 9.86 -3.38
C PHE A 165 8.58 10.12 -1.93
N LEU A 166 8.89 11.26 -1.30
CA LEU A 166 9.01 11.36 0.17
C LEU A 166 7.74 11.66 1.01
N LEU A 167 6.53 11.28 0.60
CA LEU A 167 5.31 11.56 1.39
C LEU A 167 4.38 10.33 1.45
N LEU A 168 4.52 9.46 2.47
CA LEU A 168 3.69 8.26 2.67
C LEU A 168 3.33 8.04 4.16
N ASP A 169 2.08 7.66 4.44
CA ASP A 169 1.56 7.39 5.79
C ASP A 169 1.96 5.99 6.33
N ALA A 170 2.13 5.02 5.43
CA ALA A 170 2.60 3.68 5.73
C ALA A 170 3.44 3.16 4.55
N ILE A 171 4.31 2.20 4.82
CA ILE A 171 5.12 1.55 3.79
C ILE A 171 4.89 0.04 3.88
N HIS A 172 4.27 -0.53 2.86
CA HIS A 172 4.15 -1.98 2.72
C HIS A 172 5.45 -2.52 2.15
N VAL A 173 6.32 -3.00 3.03
CA VAL A 173 7.61 -3.53 2.59
C VAL A 173 7.43 -4.91 1.97
N MET A 174 7.75 -5.04 0.69
CA MET A 174 7.72 -6.31 -0.04
C MET A 174 8.90 -7.20 0.36
N THR A 175 8.78 -7.87 1.51
CA THR A 175 9.79 -8.80 2.04
C THR A 175 9.66 -10.22 1.47
N TYR A 176 9.39 -10.31 0.18
CA TYR A 176 9.25 -11.54 -0.61
C TYR A 176 9.89 -11.32 -1.99
N ASP A 177 9.94 -12.36 -2.82
CA ASP A 177 10.65 -12.37 -4.11
C ASP A 177 12.12 -11.95 -3.97
N LEU A 178 12.72 -12.31 -2.84
CA LEU A 178 14.14 -12.13 -2.54
C LEU A 178 15.00 -13.10 -3.36
N ARG A 179 14.39 -14.19 -3.84
CA ARG A 179 14.97 -15.21 -4.74
C ARG A 179 13.88 -15.64 -5.71
N GLY A 180 14.26 -16.23 -6.83
CA GLY A 180 13.34 -16.75 -7.82
C GLY A 180 14.10 -17.28 -9.02
N ASN A 181 13.39 -17.59 -10.10
CA ASN A 181 14.02 -18.16 -11.31
C ASN A 181 15.14 -17.27 -11.87
N TRP A 182 15.00 -15.94 -11.76
CA TRP A 182 16.01 -14.97 -12.19
C TRP A 182 17.34 -15.05 -11.42
N ALA A 183 17.38 -15.71 -10.26
CA ALA A 183 18.59 -15.89 -9.47
C ALA A 183 19.50 -17.01 -10.02
N GLY A 184 18.98 -17.91 -10.86
CA GLY A 184 19.73 -19.02 -11.45
C GLY A 184 19.97 -20.22 -10.52
N PHE A 185 19.30 -20.27 -9.37
CA PHE A 185 19.34 -21.41 -8.43
C PHE A 185 18.04 -21.53 -7.65
N ALA A 186 17.73 -22.74 -7.18
CA ALA A 186 16.56 -23.00 -6.34
C ALA A 186 16.81 -22.52 -4.91
N ASP A 187 15.89 -21.72 -4.38
CA ASP A 187 15.92 -21.22 -3.00
C ASP A 187 14.54 -20.72 -2.56
N VAL A 188 14.33 -20.55 -1.27
CA VAL A 188 13.15 -19.88 -0.73
C VAL A 188 13.21 -18.37 -1.05
N HIS A 189 12.08 -17.79 -1.44
CA HIS A 189 12.00 -16.40 -1.87
C HIS A 189 11.77 -15.38 -0.74
N SER A 190 11.62 -15.84 0.51
CA SER A 190 11.37 -14.99 1.69
C SER A 190 12.14 -15.46 2.94
N PRO A 191 13.46 -15.69 2.88
CA PRO A 191 14.23 -16.16 4.03
C PRO A 191 14.18 -15.15 5.18
N LEU A 192 13.87 -15.62 6.39
CA LEU A 192 13.77 -14.77 7.58
C LEU A 192 15.13 -14.19 8.02
N TYR A 193 16.19 -14.99 7.95
CA TYR A 193 17.56 -14.65 8.35
C TYR A 193 18.58 -15.00 7.25
N LYS A 194 19.77 -14.40 7.33
CA LYS A 194 20.95 -14.78 6.51
C LYS A 194 21.35 -16.23 6.78
N ARG A 195 21.74 -16.97 5.74
CA ARG A 195 22.24 -18.36 5.80
C ARG A 195 23.69 -18.45 5.30
N PRO A 196 24.41 -19.55 5.58
CA PRO A 196 25.84 -19.66 5.23
C PRO A 196 26.17 -19.49 3.74
N PHE A 197 25.27 -19.88 2.84
CA PHE A 197 25.47 -19.76 1.40
C PHE A 197 25.06 -18.39 0.82
N ASP A 198 24.41 -17.54 1.63
CA ASP A 198 24.08 -16.18 1.20
C ASP A 198 25.37 -15.35 1.17
N GLN A 199 25.84 -15.01 -0.03
CA GLN A 199 27.07 -14.25 -0.29
C GLN A 199 26.78 -13.03 -1.17
N TYR A 200 27.69 -12.05 -1.18
CA TYR A 200 27.59 -10.84 -2.01
C TYR A 200 26.28 -10.07 -1.75
N ALA A 201 25.49 -9.82 -2.81
CA ALA A 201 24.21 -9.14 -2.72
C ALA A 201 23.17 -9.90 -1.87
N TYR A 202 23.32 -11.22 -1.71
CA TYR A 202 22.36 -12.06 -0.99
C TYR A 202 22.53 -12.03 0.54
N GLU A 203 23.69 -11.59 1.05
CA GLU A 203 23.97 -11.56 2.50
C GLU A 203 22.94 -10.78 3.32
N LYS A 204 22.41 -9.70 2.72
CA LYS A 204 21.45 -8.79 3.36
C LYS A 204 20.06 -8.90 2.74
N LEU A 205 19.84 -9.84 1.83
CA LEU A 205 18.58 -10.01 1.11
C LEU A 205 17.73 -11.08 1.80
N ASN A 206 17.28 -10.75 3.01
CA ASN A 206 16.40 -11.52 3.90
C ASN A 206 15.44 -10.57 4.65
N VAL A 207 14.37 -11.10 5.25
CA VAL A 207 13.28 -10.31 5.85
C VAL A 207 13.79 -9.44 7.01
N ILE A 208 14.64 -9.99 7.87
CA ILE A 208 15.17 -9.26 9.02
C ILE A 208 16.42 -8.48 8.61
N CYS A 209 16.28 -7.17 8.39
CA CYS A 209 17.44 -6.30 8.14
C CYS A 209 18.23 -6.11 9.45
N PRO A 210 19.49 -6.60 9.55
CA PRO A 210 20.30 -6.45 10.77
C PRO A 210 20.57 -4.98 11.12
N HIS A 211 20.54 -4.09 10.12
CA HIS A 211 20.70 -2.65 10.34
C HIS A 211 19.52 -2.05 11.11
N VAL A 212 18.28 -2.48 10.84
CA VAL A 212 17.09 -2.05 11.60
C VAL A 212 17.07 -2.70 12.99
N GLN A 213 17.63 -3.90 13.13
CA GLN A 213 17.74 -4.59 14.41
C GLN A 213 18.89 -4.10 15.30
N ASN A 214 19.85 -3.36 14.76
CA ASN A 214 20.97 -2.83 15.53
C ASN A 214 20.47 -1.71 16.46
N GLU A 215 20.69 -1.86 17.77
CA GLU A 215 20.26 -0.90 18.80
C GLU A 215 20.88 0.49 18.63
N THR A 216 22.05 0.57 17.98
CA THR A 216 22.75 1.84 17.72
C THR A 216 22.33 2.52 16.41
N SER A 217 21.41 1.91 15.64
CA SER A 217 21.02 2.39 14.31
C SER A 217 20.09 3.62 14.33
N GLY A 218 19.53 3.96 15.49
CA GLY A 218 18.58 5.05 15.67
C GLY A 218 17.18 4.77 15.11
N TRP A 219 16.87 3.52 14.74
CA TRP A 219 15.52 3.10 14.36
C TRP A 219 14.66 2.82 15.59
N THR A 220 13.47 3.42 15.65
CA THR A 220 12.46 3.06 16.63
C THR A 220 11.70 1.83 16.13
N ARG A 221 11.75 0.75 16.90
CA ARG A 221 11.04 -0.51 16.63
C ARG A 221 9.80 -0.56 17.51
N LYS A 222 8.64 -0.83 16.92
CA LYS A 222 7.40 -1.07 17.67
C LYS A 222 7.11 -2.57 17.62
N PHE A 223 6.96 -3.16 18.80
CA PHE A 223 6.61 -4.57 18.94
C PHE A 223 5.12 -4.69 19.25
N ASP A 224 4.47 -5.69 18.69
CA ASP A 224 3.10 -6.06 19.03
C ASP A 224 3.07 -6.89 20.34
N ASP A 225 1.85 -7.20 20.79
CA ASP A 225 1.60 -7.92 22.05
C ASP A 225 2.15 -9.36 22.06
N ILE A 226 2.53 -9.89 20.88
CA ILE A 226 3.16 -11.22 20.73
C ILE A 226 4.67 -11.14 20.47
N GLY A 227 5.28 -9.95 20.64
CA GLY A 227 6.72 -9.74 20.57
C GLY A 227 7.30 -9.74 19.15
N LYS A 228 6.48 -9.54 18.12
CA LYS A 228 6.94 -9.33 16.73
C LYS A 228 7.05 -7.83 16.46
N CYS A 229 7.97 -7.44 15.58
CA CYS A 229 8.18 -6.04 15.19
C CYS A 229 7.49 -5.77 13.85
N PRO A 230 6.19 -5.41 13.80
CA PRO A 230 5.47 -5.18 12.55
C PRO A 230 6.03 -4.00 11.74
N TYR A 231 6.65 -3.01 12.38
CA TYR A 231 7.26 -1.87 11.69
C TYR A 231 8.36 -1.19 12.51
N ALA A 232 9.29 -0.54 11.81
CA ALA A 232 10.33 0.31 12.38
C ALA A 232 10.43 1.63 11.62
N TYR A 233 10.71 2.73 12.31
CA TYR A 233 10.78 4.08 11.73
C TYR A 233 11.95 4.91 12.28
N ARG A 234 12.40 5.91 11.52
CA ARG A 234 13.41 6.90 11.92
C ARG A 234 13.04 8.27 11.33
N GLY A 235 12.72 9.25 12.18
CA GLY A 235 12.15 10.52 11.73
C GLY A 235 10.76 10.34 11.10
N CYS A 236 10.46 11.06 10.01
CA CYS A 236 9.23 10.87 9.21
C CYS A 236 9.33 9.69 8.22
N THR A 237 10.38 8.88 8.29
CA THR A 237 10.64 7.79 7.35
C THR A 237 10.33 6.45 8.02
N MET A 238 9.32 5.74 7.53
CA MET A 238 9.19 4.29 7.80
C MET A 238 10.25 3.51 7.00
N GLY A 239 10.71 2.39 7.54
CA GLY A 239 11.85 1.66 7.00
C GLY A 239 11.66 1.15 5.58
N ARG A 240 12.44 1.70 4.65
CA ARG A 240 12.71 1.11 3.34
C ARG A 240 13.60 -0.13 3.53
N LEU A 241 13.05 -1.35 3.47
CA LEU A 241 13.85 -2.60 3.45
C LEU A 241 14.28 -3.01 2.03
N ARG A 242 14.49 -2.04 1.13
CA ARG A 242 15.28 -2.33 -0.08
C ARG A 242 16.74 -2.39 0.34
N GLY A 243 17.18 -3.60 0.69
CA GLY A 243 18.55 -4.05 0.94
C GLY A 243 19.42 -3.08 1.71
N CYS A 244 19.80 -3.41 2.95
CA CYS A 244 20.60 -2.55 3.84
C CYS A 244 21.94 -2.09 3.20
N ARG A 245 21.88 -1.03 2.38
CA ARG A 245 22.95 -0.16 1.93
C ARG A 245 22.65 1.25 2.41
#